data_AF-A0A4V5UAS6-F1
#
_entry.id   AF-A0A4V5UAS6-F1
#
_cell.length_a   1.000
_cell.length_b   1.000
_cell.length_c   1.000
_cell.angle_alpha   90.00
_cell.angle_beta   90.00
_cell.angle_gamma   90.00
#
_symmetry.space_group_name_H-M   'P 1'
#
loop_
_entity.id
_entity.type
_entity.pdbx_description
1 polymer ?
#
loop_
_entity_poly.entity_id
_entity_poly.type
_entity_poly.pdbx_seq_one_letter_code
_entity_poly.pdbx_strand_id
1 'polypeptide(L)'
;MQLIEYHSKSYSYRNYFTEGRNVYGQIIITKNKTPVWCMQFHGGVVNEQLDERTARHLKYVARKNRSLSDERYPIRGPREATFADLHYQNDIFGDLRRFQGQEIIQKEDNTLFMMKLSGGELT
;
A
#
# COMPACT_ATOMS: atom_id res chain seq x y z
N MET A 1 7.65 -15.36 1.12
CA MET A 1 7.75 -13.94 1.51
C MET A 1 8.68 -13.27 0.52
N GLN A 2 8.30 -12.11 -0.01
CA GLN A 2 9.03 -11.34 -1.01
C GLN A 2 9.71 -10.13 -0.37
N LEU A 3 10.80 -9.66 -0.97
CA LEU A 3 11.56 -8.49 -0.54
C LEU A 3 11.87 -7.59 -1.74
N ILE A 4 11.60 -6.30 -1.60
CA ILE A 4 12.09 -5.25 -2.50
C ILE A 4 13.01 -4.33 -1.71
N GLU A 5 14.21 -4.07 -2.23
CA GLU A 5 15.20 -3.18 -1.61
C GLU A 5 15.58 -2.04 -2.55
N TYR A 6 15.83 -0.88 -1.97
CA TYR A 6 16.37 0.28 -2.67
C TYR A 6 17.30 1.07 -1.75
N HIS A 7 18.41 1.58 -2.28
CA HIS A 7 19.41 2.33 -1.54
C HIS A 7 19.67 3.67 -2.23
N SER A 8 19.72 4.75 -1.45
CA SER A 8 20.07 6.08 -1.94
C SER A 8 20.78 6.88 -0.86
N LYS A 9 22.04 7.25 -1.13
CA LYS A 9 22.93 7.95 -0.19
C LYS A 9 22.98 7.20 1.16
N SER A 10 22.59 7.86 2.26
CA SER A 10 22.53 7.29 3.60
C SER A 10 21.24 6.53 3.90
N TYR A 11 20.28 6.50 2.98
CA TYR A 11 18.99 5.85 3.18
C TYR A 11 18.93 4.45 2.57
N SER A 12 18.22 3.55 3.25
CA SER A 12 17.76 2.28 2.68
C SER A 12 16.26 2.14 2.86
N TYR A 13 15.61 1.57 1.86
CA TYR A 13 14.20 1.20 1.84
C TYR A 13 14.12 -0.32 1.70
N ARG A 14 13.35 -0.96 2.58
CA ARG A 14 13.05 -2.39 2.51
C ARG A 14 11.56 -2.62 2.64
N ASN A 15 11.00 -3.39 1.71
CA ASN A 15 9.60 -3.77 1.69
C ASN A 15 9.46 -5.29 1.71
N TYR A 16 9.03 -5.83 2.84
CA TYR A 16 8.73 -7.25 3.02
C TYR A 16 7.24 -7.48 2.85
N PHE A 17 6.83 -8.47 2.05
CA PHE A 17 5.41 -8.78 1.90
C PHE A 17 5.11 -10.22 1.47
N THR A 18 3.87 -10.65 1.69
CA THR A 18 3.34 -11.92 1.20
C THR A 18 2.68 -11.76 -0.16
N GLU A 19 2.69 -12.83 -0.96
CA GLU A 19 1.84 -12.93 -2.14
C GLU A 19 0.62 -13.80 -1.80
N GLY A 20 -0.47 -13.63 -2.55
CA GLY A 20 -1.72 -14.34 -2.32
C GLY A 20 -2.93 -13.45 -2.57
N ARG A 21 -4.11 -13.90 -2.15
CA ARG A 21 -5.31 -13.05 -2.04
C ARG A 21 -5.16 -12.03 -0.91
N ASN A 22 -4.66 -12.50 0.22
CA ASN A 22 -4.28 -11.67 1.37
C ASN A 22 -2.79 -11.32 1.29
N VAL A 23 -2.49 -10.05 1.48
CA VAL A 23 -1.17 -9.46 1.47
C VAL A 23 -0.92 -8.90 2.86
N TYR A 24 0.15 -9.33 3.48
CA TYR A 24 0.72 -8.76 4.70
C TYR A 24 2.08 -8.22 4.36
N GLY A 25 2.45 -7.08 4.92
CA GLY A 25 3.79 -6.56 4.70
C GLY A 25 4.16 -5.40 5.58
N GLN A 26 5.42 -5.02 5.43
CA GLN A 26 6.05 -3.95 6.17
C GLN A 26 7.08 -3.26 5.30
N ILE A 27 7.11 -1.94 5.39
CA ILE A 27 8.19 -1.09 4.90
C ILE A 27 8.99 -0.56 6.09
N ILE A 28 10.32 -0.61 5.97
CA ILE A 28 11.26 0.03 6.89
C ILE A 28 12.17 0.94 6.07
N ILE A 29 12.31 2.19 6.53
CA ILE A 29 13.32 3.12 6.02
C ILE A 29 14.37 3.31 7.10
N THR A 30 15.63 3.16 6.74
CA THR A 30 16.77 3.41 7.63
C THR A 30 17.62 4.56 7.13
N LYS A 31 18.19 5.36 8.03
CA LYS A 31 19.26 6.32 7.75
C LYS A 31 20.53 5.89 8.48
N ASN A 32 21.65 5.73 7.77
CA ASN A 32 22.92 5.26 8.34
C ASN A 32 22.76 3.97 9.18
N LYS A 33 21.97 3.01 8.67
CA LYS A 33 21.62 1.73 9.34
C LYS A 33 20.69 1.83 10.55
N THR A 34 20.27 3.03 10.96
CA THR A 34 19.27 3.22 12.02
C THR A 34 17.88 3.32 11.40
N PRO A 35 16.89 2.50 11.81
CA PRO A 35 15.49 2.67 11.40
C PRO A 35 14.96 4.06 11.81
N VAL A 36 14.37 4.78 10.86
CA VAL A 36 13.81 6.12 11.09
C VAL A 36 12.31 6.20 10.81
N TRP A 37 11.78 5.30 9.99
CA TRP A 37 10.37 5.27 9.63
C TRP A 37 9.92 3.84 9.33
N CYS A 38 8.69 3.50 9.68
CA CYS A 38 8.09 2.23 9.31
C CYS A 38 6.63 2.37 8.92
N MET A 39 6.14 1.39 8.14
CA MET A 39 4.73 1.20 7.88
C MET A 39 4.44 -0.28 7.80
N GLN A 40 3.39 -0.72 8.48
CA GLN A 40 2.79 -2.03 8.26
C GLN A 40 1.56 -1.87 7.38
N PHE A 41 1.30 -2.86 6.55
CA PHE A 41 0.10 -2.93 5.73
C PHE A 41 -0.42 -4.36 5.66
N HIS A 42 -1.73 -4.51 5.68
CA HIS A 42 -2.37 -5.81 5.52
C HIS A 42 -3.75 -5.68 4.87
N GLY A 43 -4.19 -6.70 4.17
CA GLY A 43 -5.49 -6.73 3.51
C GLY A 43 -5.45 -7.59 2.27
N GLY A 44 -6.29 -7.29 1.28
CA GLY A 44 -6.39 -8.09 0.07
C GLY A 44 -7.74 -7.98 -0.61
N VAL A 45 -8.05 -9.00 -1.39
CA VAL A 45 -9.37 -9.17 -2.01
C VAL A 45 -10.39 -9.51 -0.93
N VAL A 46 -11.49 -8.76 -0.85
CA VAL A 46 -12.47 -8.85 0.26
C VAL A 46 -13.45 -10.02 0.08
N ASN A 47 -13.75 -10.40 -1.17
CA ASN A 47 -14.67 -11.49 -1.47
C ASN A 47 -13.90 -12.71 -1.99
N GLU A 48 -13.93 -13.81 -1.24
CA GLU A 48 -13.27 -15.07 -1.59
C GLU A 48 -13.87 -15.76 -2.81
N GLN A 49 -15.11 -15.45 -3.16
CA GLN A 49 -15.82 -16.02 -4.32
C GLN A 49 -15.39 -15.38 -5.65
N LEU A 50 -14.68 -14.25 -5.63
CA LEU A 50 -14.16 -13.64 -6.85
C LEU A 50 -13.16 -14.57 -7.50
N ASP A 51 -13.26 -14.79 -8.81
CA ASP A 51 -12.32 -15.68 -9.50
C ASP A 51 -10.86 -15.17 -9.45
N GLU A 52 -9.92 -16.09 -9.68
CA GLU A 52 -8.48 -15.79 -9.61
C GLU A 52 -8.00 -14.74 -10.61
N ARG A 53 -8.64 -14.61 -11.78
CA ARG A 53 -8.30 -13.59 -12.77
C ARG A 53 -8.70 -12.21 -12.25
N THR A 54 -9.90 -12.08 -11.71
CA THR A 54 -10.40 -10.84 -11.09
C THR A 54 -9.55 -10.45 -9.88
N ALA A 55 -9.23 -11.42 -9.01
CA ALA A 55 -8.34 -11.19 -7.87
C ALA A 55 -6.93 -10.70 -8.29
N ARG A 56 -6.35 -11.25 -9.37
CA ARG A 56 -5.09 -10.77 -9.94
C ARG A 56 -5.21 -9.37 -10.53
N HIS A 57 -6.32 -9.07 -11.19
CA HIS A 57 -6.57 -7.74 -11.77
C HIS A 57 -6.65 -6.65 -10.70
N LEU A 58 -7.41 -6.88 -9.62
CA LEU A 58 -7.50 -5.94 -8.50
C LEU A 58 -6.13 -5.66 -7.87
N LYS A 59 -5.31 -6.70 -7.68
CA LYS A 59 -3.93 -6.55 -7.19
C LYS A 59 -3.05 -5.76 -8.16
N TYR A 60 -3.22 -5.93 -9.46
CA TYR A 60 -2.52 -5.12 -10.46
C TYR A 60 -2.91 -3.64 -10.36
N VAL A 61 -4.21 -3.34 -10.26
CA VAL A 61 -4.72 -1.97 -10.09
C VAL A 61 -4.17 -1.34 -8.81
N ALA A 62 -4.19 -2.05 -7.68
CA ALA A 62 -3.58 -1.59 -6.43
C ALA A 62 -2.08 -1.28 -6.61
N ARG A 63 -1.31 -2.20 -7.21
CA ARG A 63 0.13 -2.01 -7.47
C ARG A 63 0.42 -0.81 -8.37
N LYS A 64 -0.39 -0.59 -9.40
CA LYS A 64 -0.25 0.53 -10.33
C LYS A 64 -0.51 1.88 -9.64
N ASN A 65 -1.54 1.97 -8.79
CA ASN A 65 -1.82 3.22 -8.08
C ASN A 65 -0.76 3.53 -7.02
N ARG A 66 -0.20 2.53 -6.34
CA ARG A 66 0.89 2.73 -5.37
C ARG A 66 2.09 3.49 -5.93
N SER A 67 2.44 3.28 -7.20
CA SER A 67 3.58 3.95 -7.84
C SER A 67 3.32 5.41 -8.21
N LEU A 68 2.13 5.93 -7.96
CA LEU A 68 1.74 7.31 -8.28
C LEU A 68 1.77 8.24 -7.05
N SER A 69 2.37 7.80 -5.92
CA SER A 69 2.66 8.70 -4.79
C SER A 69 3.51 9.89 -5.24
N ASP A 70 3.17 11.09 -4.79
CA ASP A 70 3.92 12.32 -5.04
C ASP A 70 4.31 13.01 -3.72
N GLU A 71 4.96 14.16 -3.80
CA GLU A 71 5.39 14.93 -2.63
C GLU A 71 4.21 15.40 -1.75
N ARG A 72 3.00 15.52 -2.31
CA ARG A 72 1.78 15.90 -1.58
C ARG A 72 1.15 14.71 -0.89
N TYR A 73 1.26 13.51 -1.47
CA TYR A 73 0.75 12.24 -0.92
C TYR A 73 1.86 11.17 -0.82
N PRO A 74 2.81 11.34 0.12
CA PRO A 74 4.06 10.56 0.12
C PRO A 74 3.93 9.15 0.71
N ILE A 75 2.86 8.84 1.45
CA ILE A 75 2.75 7.60 2.24
C ILE A 75 2.47 6.37 1.35
N ARG A 76 1.66 6.53 0.29
CA ARG A 76 1.35 5.50 -0.71
C ARG A 76 0.34 6.05 -1.72
N GLY A 77 0.56 5.87 -3.03
CA GLY A 77 -0.44 6.19 -4.07
C GLY A 77 -1.03 7.62 -4.04
N PRO A 78 -1.95 7.94 -4.95
CA PRO A 78 -2.71 9.18 -4.91
C PRO A 78 -3.88 9.04 -3.93
N ARG A 79 -4.57 10.15 -3.61
CA ARG A 79 -5.82 10.09 -2.82
C ARG A 79 -6.91 9.29 -3.55
N GLU A 80 -7.06 9.52 -4.84
CA GLU A 80 -8.07 8.89 -5.68
C GLU A 80 -7.53 8.63 -7.08
N ALA A 81 -8.02 7.59 -7.74
CA ALA A 81 -7.76 7.32 -9.14
C ALA A 81 -8.88 6.48 -9.73
N THR A 82 -9.04 6.52 -11.05
CA THR A 82 -9.97 5.64 -11.78
C THR A 82 -9.21 4.82 -12.80
N PHE A 83 -9.51 3.52 -12.87
CA PHE A 83 -8.96 2.62 -13.87
C PHE A 83 -10.10 1.79 -14.47
N ALA A 84 -10.47 2.10 -15.72
CA ALA A 84 -11.69 1.59 -16.34
C ALA A 84 -12.93 1.90 -15.48
N ASP A 85 -13.62 0.88 -14.99
CA ASP A 85 -14.81 0.94 -14.13
C ASP A 85 -14.50 0.78 -12.63
N LEU A 86 -13.22 0.75 -12.27
CA LEU A 86 -12.76 0.61 -10.88
C LEU A 86 -12.37 1.97 -10.30
N HIS A 87 -12.94 2.29 -9.15
CA HIS A 87 -12.60 3.45 -8.35
C HIS A 87 -11.62 3.06 -7.25
N TYR A 88 -10.47 3.72 -7.25
CA TYR A 88 -9.45 3.60 -6.22
C TYR A 88 -9.55 4.79 -5.26
N GLN A 89 -9.54 4.52 -3.97
CA GLN A 89 -9.43 5.55 -2.93
C GLN A 89 -8.38 5.13 -1.91
N ASN A 90 -7.63 6.10 -1.41
CA ASN A 90 -6.65 5.91 -0.36
C ASN A 90 -6.74 7.07 0.63
N ASP A 91 -7.41 6.80 1.74
CA ASP A 91 -7.58 7.75 2.82
C ASP A 91 -6.48 7.57 3.86
N ILE A 92 -5.75 8.65 4.12
CA ILE A 92 -4.71 8.72 5.14
C ILE A 92 -5.18 9.67 6.24
N PHE A 93 -5.19 9.17 7.47
CA PHE A 93 -5.48 9.93 8.68
C PHE A 93 -4.18 10.14 9.45
N GLY A 94 -3.73 11.40 9.52
CA GLY A 94 -2.45 11.79 10.11
C GLY A 94 -1.45 12.26 9.06
N ASP A 95 -0.16 12.18 9.39
CA ASP A 95 0.94 12.65 8.55
C ASP A 95 2.11 11.64 8.53
N LEU A 96 3.23 12.01 7.93
CA LEU A 96 4.42 11.14 7.85
C LEU A 96 4.96 10.70 9.21
N ARG A 97 4.72 11.46 10.29
CA ARG A 97 5.18 11.15 11.64
C ARG A 97 4.34 10.08 12.29
N ARG A 98 3.03 10.11 12.06
CA ARG A 98 2.10 9.09 12.54
C ARG A 98 0.82 9.09 11.72
N PHE A 99 0.48 7.93 11.17
CA PHE A 99 -0.74 7.79 10.37
C PHE A 99 -1.37 6.42 10.51
N GLN A 100 -2.65 6.39 10.17
CA GLN A 100 -3.39 5.21 9.76
C GLN A 100 -4.01 5.49 8.40
N GLY A 101 -4.33 4.47 7.63
CA GLY A 101 -5.07 4.67 6.42
C GLY A 101 -5.73 3.41 5.88
N GLN A 102 -6.50 3.64 4.83
CA GLN A 102 -7.27 2.61 4.16
C GLN A 102 -7.24 2.85 2.66
N GLU A 103 -6.73 1.86 1.94
CA GLU A 103 -6.74 1.79 0.49
C GLU A 103 -7.88 0.85 0.08
N ILE A 104 -8.79 1.31 -0.78
CA ILE A 104 -9.92 0.53 -1.29
C ILE A 104 -9.99 0.58 -2.82
N ILE A 105 -10.48 -0.52 -3.40
CA ILE A 105 -10.90 -0.55 -4.80
C ILE A 105 -12.35 -1.01 -4.84
N GLN A 106 -13.19 -0.20 -5.46
CA GLN A 106 -14.61 -0.41 -5.57
C GLN A 106 -15.04 -0.45 -7.04
N LYS A 107 -16.12 -1.18 -7.30
CA LYS A 107 -16.90 -1.10 -8.53
C LYS A 107 -18.33 -0.85 -8.12
N GLU A 108 -18.92 0.26 -8.57
CA GLU A 108 -20.20 0.74 -8.03
C GLU A 108 -20.09 0.84 -6.49
N ASP A 109 -21.07 0.29 -5.75
CA ASP A 109 -21.07 0.31 -4.28
C ASP A 109 -20.37 -0.90 -3.64
N ASN A 110 -19.72 -1.76 -4.43
CA ASN A 110 -19.11 -2.99 -3.95
C ASN A 110 -17.60 -2.83 -3.73
N THR A 111 -17.15 -2.99 -2.48
CA THR A 111 -15.71 -3.05 -2.15
C THR A 111 -15.14 -4.42 -2.51
N LEU A 112 -14.22 -4.43 -3.47
CA LEU A 112 -13.61 -5.65 -4.00
C LEU A 112 -12.23 -5.92 -3.40
N PHE A 113 -11.54 -4.87 -2.98
CA PHE A 113 -10.20 -4.94 -2.41
C PHE A 113 -10.05 -3.88 -1.30
N MET A 114 -9.37 -4.24 -0.22
CA MET A 114 -9.09 -3.33 0.89
C MET A 114 -7.71 -3.62 1.47
N MET A 115 -6.93 -2.58 1.75
CA MET A 115 -5.72 -2.63 2.57
C MET A 115 -5.85 -1.64 3.72
N LYS A 116 -5.46 -2.08 4.91
CA LYS A 116 -5.19 -1.22 6.05
C LYS A 116 -3.71 -0.94 6.14
N LEU A 117 -3.36 0.27 6.52
CA LEU A 117 -1.98 0.71 6.66
C LEU A 117 -1.83 1.56 7.92
N SER A 118 -0.68 1.45 8.56
CA SER A 118 -0.36 2.23 9.76
C SER A 118 1.14 2.33 9.89
N GLY A 119 1.63 3.49 10.28
CA GLY A 119 3.06 3.75 10.32
C GLY A 119 3.40 5.13 10.84
N GLY A 120 4.67 5.48 10.70
CA GLY A 120 5.19 6.74 11.18
C GLY A 120 6.70 6.72 11.38
N GLU A 121 7.19 7.84 11.93
CA GLU A 121 8.55 7.99 12.42
C GLU A 121 8.78 7.09 13.65
N LEU A 122 10.00 6.61 13.80
CA LEU A 122 10.40 5.74 14.93
C LEU A 122 11.16 6.50 16.03
N THR A 123 11.34 7.81 15.88
CA THR A 123 12.17 8.67 16.72
C THR A 123 11.44 9.93 17.10
#